data_AF-A0A0N4VR52-F1
#
_entry.id   AF-A0A0N4VR52-F1
#
_cell.length_a   1.000
_cell.length_b   1.000
_cell.length_c   1.000
_cell.angle_alpha   90.00
_cell.angle_beta   90.00
_cell.angle_gamma   90.00
#
_symmetry.space_group_name_H-M   'P 1'
#
loop_
_entity.id
_entity.type
_entity.pdbx_description
1 polymer ?
#
loop_
_entity_poly.entity_id
_entity_poly.type
_entity_poly.pdbx_seq_one_letter_code
_entity_poly.pdbx_strand_id
1 'polypeptide(L)'
;MPLNALSSVVVATTGTPPEFDWSAEIEKNLTAVERIGKMLIAERFKAKKGPGADLALMSREAELIRCVSRIYVLNSIHRVSRFPPLAQWLLYVNLAPTEMRALLERVRTIQELAALNDKQIVDMCESLRFHAENRRRLRKSSYSLKRYILKWQSDGIEPLRVFSDKDLAWLSFDYSTPSRERSNISESGTDITEQQDSCASDSGS
;
A
#
# COMPACT_ATOMS: atom_id res chain seq x y z
N MET A 1 -38.51 -13.69 -64.97
CA MET A 1 -37.17 -13.27 -64.50
C MET A 1 -37.28 -11.84 -63.95
N PRO A 2 -36.57 -11.43 -62.89
CA PRO A 2 -36.20 -12.16 -61.67
C PRO A 2 -36.47 -11.36 -60.35
N LEU A 3 -36.46 -12.10 -59.22
CA LEU A 3 -35.86 -11.79 -57.91
C LEU A 3 -36.08 -10.42 -57.22
N ASN A 4 -36.72 -10.38 -56.05
CA ASN A 4 -36.00 -10.54 -54.78
C ASN A 4 -36.91 -10.40 -53.54
N ALA A 5 -36.84 -11.42 -52.70
CA ALA A 5 -37.26 -11.38 -51.31
C ALA A 5 -36.26 -10.54 -50.49
N LEU A 6 -36.76 -9.73 -49.57
CA LEU A 6 -35.96 -9.22 -48.45
C LEU A 6 -36.59 -9.71 -47.15
N SER A 7 -36.20 -10.94 -46.79
CA SER A 7 -35.99 -11.28 -45.39
C SER A 7 -34.89 -10.37 -44.84
N SER A 8 -35.19 -9.59 -43.81
CA SER A 8 -34.15 -9.08 -42.91
C SER A 8 -34.46 -9.55 -41.50
N VAL A 9 -33.88 -10.72 -41.25
CA VAL A 9 -33.32 -11.21 -40.00
C VAL A 9 -33.32 -10.18 -38.87
N VAL A 10 -34.14 -10.46 -37.86
CA VAL A 10 -33.96 -9.92 -36.51
C VAL A 10 -32.66 -10.49 -35.96
N VAL A 11 -31.58 -9.70 -36.01
CA VAL A 11 -30.36 -10.01 -35.27
C VAL A 11 -30.61 -9.61 -33.81
N ALA A 12 -31.07 -10.57 -33.02
CA ALA A 12 -31.01 -10.48 -31.57
C ALA A 12 -29.56 -10.74 -31.14
N THR A 13 -28.72 -9.71 -31.12
CA THR A 13 -27.47 -9.73 -30.38
C THR A 13 -27.76 -9.41 -28.92
N THR A 14 -28.28 -10.39 -28.18
CA THR A 14 -28.19 -10.40 -26.72
C THR A 14 -26.74 -10.74 -26.34
N GLY A 15 -25.85 -9.77 -26.55
CA GLY A 15 -24.55 -9.77 -25.89
C GLY A 15 -24.78 -9.32 -24.47
N THR A 16 -25.06 -10.24 -23.54
CA THR A 16 -24.78 -9.98 -22.13
C THR A 16 -23.31 -9.52 -22.06
N PRO A 17 -23.01 -8.34 -21.51
CA PRO A 17 -21.62 -7.91 -21.37
C PRO A 17 -20.84 -9.02 -20.66
N PRO A 18 -19.58 -9.29 -21.06
CA PRO A 18 -18.80 -10.35 -20.44
C PRO A 18 -18.81 -10.12 -18.93
N GLU A 19 -19.40 -11.06 -18.20
CA GLU A 19 -19.51 -11.00 -16.76
C GLU A 19 -18.09 -10.86 -16.21
N PHE A 20 -17.83 -9.82 -15.43
CA PHE A 20 -16.50 -9.57 -14.91
C PHE A 20 -16.11 -10.74 -14.00
N ASP A 21 -15.19 -11.57 -14.47
CA ASP A 21 -14.69 -12.72 -13.71
C ASP A 21 -13.70 -12.24 -12.64
N TRP A 22 -14.25 -11.89 -11.49
CA TRP A 22 -13.49 -11.49 -10.31
C TRP A 22 -12.56 -12.60 -9.82
N SER A 23 -12.88 -13.88 -10.06
CA SER A 23 -12.03 -15.01 -9.67
C SER A 23 -10.78 -15.05 -10.53
N ALA A 24 -10.92 -14.89 -11.85
CA ALA A 24 -9.78 -14.74 -12.76
C ALA A 24 -8.92 -13.51 -12.42
N GLU A 25 -9.54 -12.39 -12.01
CA GLU A 25 -8.79 -11.21 -11.58
C GLU A 25 -8.03 -11.46 -10.26
N ILE A 26 -8.61 -12.19 -9.29
CA ILE A 26 -7.88 -12.61 -8.07
C ILE A 26 -6.67 -13.48 -8.45
N GLU A 27 -6.84 -14.46 -9.33
CA GLU A 27 -5.74 -15.33 -9.77
C GLU A 27 -4.63 -14.55 -10.47
N LYS A 28 -5.01 -13.65 -11.38
CA LYS A 28 -4.07 -12.76 -12.05
C LYS A 28 -3.25 -11.94 -11.05
N ASN A 29 -3.88 -11.42 -10.00
CA ASN A 29 -3.17 -10.66 -8.97
C ASN A 29 -2.29 -11.57 -8.09
N LEU A 30 -2.69 -12.80 -7.78
CA LEU A 30 -1.87 -13.77 -7.05
C LEU A 30 -0.61 -14.15 -7.86
N THR A 31 -0.77 -14.44 -9.16
CA THR A 31 0.36 -14.68 -10.07
C THR A 31 1.26 -13.45 -10.18
N ALA A 32 0.69 -12.24 -10.23
CA ALA A 32 1.45 -11.01 -10.23
C ALA A 32 2.29 -10.86 -8.95
N VAL A 33 1.69 -11.08 -7.77
CA VAL A 33 2.40 -11.04 -6.47
C VAL A 33 3.61 -11.98 -6.48
N GLU A 34 3.44 -13.21 -6.97
CA GLU A 34 4.54 -14.17 -7.05
C GLU A 34 5.66 -13.70 -7.99
N ARG A 35 5.30 -13.27 -9.21
CA ARG A 35 6.25 -12.80 -10.21
C ARG A 35 7.04 -11.59 -9.72
N ILE A 36 6.33 -10.56 -9.25
CA ILE A 36 6.91 -9.30 -8.76
C ILE A 36 7.81 -9.59 -7.55
N GLY A 37 7.33 -10.41 -6.61
CA GLY A 37 8.10 -10.76 -5.41
C GLY A 37 9.40 -11.51 -5.74
N LYS A 38 9.38 -12.44 -6.70
CA LYS A 38 10.62 -13.10 -7.19
C LYS A 38 11.59 -12.11 -7.83
N MET A 39 11.08 -11.17 -8.64
CA MET A 39 11.90 -10.11 -9.24
C MET A 39 12.52 -9.22 -8.16
N LEU A 40 11.75 -8.79 -7.17
CA LEU A 40 12.20 -7.96 -6.06
C LEU A 40 13.32 -8.62 -5.27
N ILE A 41 13.21 -9.93 -4.98
CA ILE A 41 14.27 -10.69 -4.32
C ILE A 41 15.52 -10.72 -5.20
N ALA A 42 15.39 -11.06 -6.49
CA ALA A 42 16.52 -11.15 -7.40
C ALA A 42 17.25 -9.80 -7.59
N GLU A 43 16.51 -8.70 -7.67
CA GLU A 43 17.05 -7.35 -7.78
C GLU A 43 17.85 -6.94 -6.54
N ARG A 44 17.41 -7.32 -5.33
CA ARG A 44 18.17 -7.07 -4.10
C ARG A 44 19.53 -7.79 -4.06
N PHE A 45 19.64 -8.96 -4.70
CA PHE A 45 20.89 -9.73 -4.76
C PHE A 45 21.84 -9.26 -5.86
N LYS A 46 21.32 -8.69 -6.96
CA LYS A 46 22.15 -8.10 -8.01
C LYS A 46 22.75 -6.82 -7.43
N ALA A 47 24.04 -6.84 -7.09
CA ALA A 47 24.80 -5.80 -6.37
C ALA A 47 24.86 -4.38 -7.00
N LYS A 48 23.91 -4.00 -7.87
CA LYS A 48 23.73 -2.64 -8.35
C LYS A 48 23.22 -1.78 -7.20
N LYS A 49 24.14 -1.08 -6.54
CA LYS A 49 23.82 -0.02 -5.58
C LYS A 49 23.77 1.32 -6.30
N GLY A 50 22.74 2.10 -6.04
CA GLY A 50 22.60 3.45 -6.57
C GLY A 50 21.13 3.89 -6.68
N PRO A 51 20.87 5.20 -6.86
CA PRO A 51 19.51 5.76 -6.79
C PRO A 51 18.51 5.11 -7.77
N GLY A 52 18.97 4.74 -8.97
CA GLY A 52 18.11 4.07 -9.95
C GLY A 52 17.70 2.65 -9.56
N ALA A 53 18.55 1.93 -8.81
CA ALA A 53 18.20 0.60 -8.30
C ALA A 53 17.19 0.70 -7.15
N ASP A 54 17.34 1.69 -6.27
CA ASP A 54 16.39 1.92 -5.18
C ASP A 54 15.01 2.32 -5.70
N LEU A 55 14.94 3.14 -6.75
CA LEU A 55 13.68 3.49 -7.41
C LEU A 55 12.98 2.26 -8.01
N ALA A 56 13.73 1.36 -8.65
CA ALA A 56 13.17 0.12 -9.18
C ALA A 56 12.61 -0.77 -8.06
N LEU A 57 13.35 -0.94 -6.96
CA LEU A 57 12.90 -1.69 -5.79
C LEU A 57 11.65 -1.06 -5.18
N MET A 58 11.62 0.26 -4.97
CA MET A 58 10.45 0.97 -4.45
C MET A 58 9.22 0.76 -5.33
N SER A 59 9.37 0.82 -6.65
CA SER A 59 8.27 0.59 -7.58
C SER A 59 7.71 -0.82 -7.45
N ARG A 60 8.58 -1.83 -7.31
CA ARG A 60 8.17 -3.23 -7.08
C ARG A 60 7.47 -3.43 -5.74
N GLU A 61 7.96 -2.80 -4.67
CA GLU A 61 7.32 -2.85 -3.35
C GLU A 61 5.92 -2.22 -3.38
N ALA A 62 5.77 -1.09 -4.08
CA ALA A 62 4.48 -0.44 -4.27
C ALA A 62 3.52 -1.30 -5.12
N GLU A 63 4.01 -1.92 -6.20
CA GLU A 63 3.24 -2.84 -7.04
C GLU A 63 2.69 -4.03 -6.23
N LEU A 64 3.50 -4.60 -5.33
CA LEU A 64 3.06 -5.64 -4.40
C LEU A 64 1.93 -5.16 -3.49
N ILE A 65 2.02 -3.97 -2.91
CA ILE A 65 0.95 -3.40 -2.07
C ILE A 65 -0.34 -3.29 -2.86
N ARG A 66 -0.29 -2.79 -4.10
CA ARG A 66 -1.48 -2.63 -4.95
C ARG A 66 -2.13 -3.98 -5.27
N CYS A 67 -1.34 -4.98 -5.70
CA CYS A 67 -1.85 -6.31 -6.02
C CYS A 67 -2.49 -7.00 -4.81
N VAL A 68 -1.82 -7.00 -3.65
CA VAL A 68 -2.36 -7.60 -2.43
C VAL A 68 -3.61 -6.87 -1.95
N SER A 69 -3.64 -5.53 -2.03
CA SER A 69 -4.82 -4.74 -1.68
C SER A 69 -6.01 -5.05 -2.60
N ARG A 70 -5.76 -5.20 -3.91
CA ARG A 70 -6.81 -5.59 -4.88
C ARG A 70 -7.40 -6.95 -4.54
N ILE A 71 -6.56 -7.94 -4.23
CA ILE A 71 -7.00 -9.25 -3.73
C ILE A 71 -7.88 -9.09 -2.49
N TYR A 72 -7.46 -8.24 -1.55
CA TYR A 72 -8.21 -7.99 -0.31
C TYR A 72 -9.60 -7.41 -0.56
N VAL A 73 -9.69 -6.39 -1.41
CA VAL A 73 -10.95 -5.71 -1.73
C VAL A 73 -11.88 -6.65 -2.51
N LEU A 74 -11.37 -7.36 -3.52
CA LEU A 74 -12.16 -8.34 -4.28
C LEU A 74 -12.70 -9.46 -3.39
N ASN A 75 -11.85 -10.05 -2.55
CA ASN A 75 -12.28 -11.06 -1.56
C ASN A 75 -13.36 -10.53 -0.63
N SER A 76 -13.24 -9.28 -0.18
CA SER A 76 -14.23 -8.64 0.69
C SER A 76 -15.59 -8.44 -0.01
N ILE A 77 -15.58 -8.01 -1.27
CA ILE A 77 -16.79 -7.77 -2.06
C ILE A 77 -17.50 -9.11 -2.37
N HIS A 78 -16.74 -10.12 -2.77
CA HIS A 78 -17.27 -11.40 -3.24
C HIS A 78 -17.35 -12.49 -2.15
N ARG A 79 -17.02 -12.15 -0.90
CA ARG A 79 -17.03 -13.06 0.27
C ARG A 79 -16.19 -14.32 0.06
N VAL A 80 -15.02 -14.15 -0.53
CA VAL A 80 -14.03 -15.20 -0.77
C VAL A 80 -12.81 -14.98 0.12
N SER A 81 -11.97 -16.00 0.29
CA SER A 81 -10.81 -15.97 1.18
C SER A 81 -9.53 -16.49 0.52
N ARG A 82 -9.20 -16.01 -0.69
CA ARG A 82 -7.99 -16.41 -1.42
C ARG A 82 -6.89 -15.37 -1.28
N PHE A 83 -5.86 -15.67 -0.50
CA PHE A 83 -4.80 -14.71 -0.18
C PHE A 83 -3.41 -15.32 -0.44
N PRO A 84 -2.39 -14.48 -0.72
CA PRO A 84 -1.02 -14.97 -0.74
C PRO A 84 -0.63 -15.48 0.66
N PRO A 85 0.16 -16.58 0.74
CA PRO A 85 0.68 -17.07 2.01
C PRO A 85 1.46 -15.98 2.76
N LEU A 86 1.23 -15.87 4.08
CA LEU A 86 1.91 -14.87 4.91
C LEU A 86 3.43 -15.02 4.85
N ALA A 87 3.96 -16.25 4.91
CA ALA A 87 5.40 -16.50 4.82
C ALA A 87 6.01 -15.93 3.52
N GLN A 88 5.31 -16.04 2.40
CA GLN A 88 5.74 -15.51 1.11
C GLN A 88 5.74 -13.97 1.12
N TRP A 89 4.72 -13.34 1.70
CA TRP A 89 4.69 -11.89 1.90
C TRP A 89 5.88 -11.40 2.76
N LEU A 90 6.16 -12.07 3.88
CA LEU A 90 7.24 -11.70 4.79
C LEU A 90 8.63 -11.85 4.14
N LEU A 91 8.79 -12.84 3.26
CA LEU A 91 9.98 -12.98 2.42
C LEU A 91 10.14 -11.77 1.47
N TYR A 92 9.04 -11.28 0.87
CA TYR A 92 9.08 -10.08 0.01
C TYR A 92 9.35 -8.79 0.78
N VAL A 93 8.87 -8.67 2.01
CA VAL A 93 9.27 -7.59 2.95
C VAL A 93 10.76 -7.70 3.34
N ASN A 94 11.38 -8.86 3.07
CA ASN A 94 12.78 -9.18 3.33
C ASN A 94 13.11 -9.17 4.83
N LEU A 95 12.21 -9.76 5.63
CA LEU A 95 12.49 -10.07 7.03
C LEU A 95 13.55 -11.17 7.16
N ALA A 96 14.28 -11.14 8.27
CA ALA A 96 15.24 -12.20 8.57
C ALA A 96 14.50 -13.54 8.80
N PRO A 97 15.05 -14.69 8.37
CA PRO A 97 14.38 -15.99 8.54
C PRO A 97 14.04 -16.36 9.99
N THR A 98 14.85 -15.93 10.96
CA THR A 98 14.61 -16.13 12.39
C THR A 98 13.39 -15.36 12.88
N GLU A 99 13.32 -14.07 12.55
CA GLU A 99 12.20 -13.18 12.88
C GLU A 99 10.92 -13.59 12.17
N MET A 100 11.00 -13.99 10.90
CA MET A 100 9.86 -14.50 10.15
C MET A 100 9.25 -15.72 10.85
N ARG A 101 10.07 -16.69 11.27
CA ARG A 101 9.57 -17.85 12.04
C ARG A 101 8.88 -17.44 13.33
N ALA A 102 9.50 -16.55 14.10
CA ALA A 102 8.91 -16.05 15.35
C ALA A 102 7.58 -15.31 15.13
N LEU A 103 7.46 -14.51 14.06
CA LEU A 103 6.20 -13.84 13.70
C LEU A 103 5.12 -14.83 13.28
N LEU A 104 5.48 -15.84 12.49
CA LEU A 104 4.55 -16.86 12.01
C LEU A 104 3.97 -17.73 13.14
N GLU A 105 4.57 -17.74 14.33
CA GLU A 105 4.00 -18.36 15.54
C GLU A 105 2.87 -17.52 16.15
N ARG A 106 2.86 -16.20 15.90
CA ARG A 106 1.89 -15.24 16.46
C ARG A 106 0.81 -14.83 15.47
N VAL A 107 1.15 -14.72 14.18
CA VAL A 107 0.28 -14.26 13.10
C VAL A 107 0.30 -15.33 12.01
N ARG A 108 -0.86 -15.85 11.63
CA ARG A 108 -0.99 -16.99 10.71
C ARG A 108 -1.31 -16.56 9.29
N THR A 109 -2.03 -15.46 9.13
CA THR A 109 -2.52 -14.99 7.84
C THR A 109 -2.12 -13.55 7.54
N ILE A 110 -2.05 -13.21 6.25
CA ILE A 110 -1.81 -11.82 5.83
C ILE A 110 -2.98 -10.90 6.22
N GLN A 111 -4.19 -11.45 6.37
CA GLN A 111 -5.35 -10.69 6.83
C GLN A 111 -5.21 -10.29 8.30
N GLU A 112 -4.77 -11.21 9.16
CA GLU A 112 -4.45 -10.88 10.56
C GLU A 112 -3.40 -9.79 10.62
N LEU A 113 -2.32 -9.90 9.83
CA LEU A 113 -1.28 -8.87 9.78
C LEU A 113 -1.83 -7.50 9.36
N ALA A 114 -2.67 -7.45 8.32
CA ALA A 114 -3.27 -6.22 7.82
C ALA A 114 -4.28 -5.59 8.80
N ALA A 115 -4.88 -6.39 9.68
CA ALA A 115 -5.81 -5.92 10.70
C ALA A 115 -5.09 -5.19 11.85
N LEU A 116 -3.84 -5.55 12.15
CA LEU A 116 -3.05 -4.95 13.22
C LEU A 116 -2.89 -3.44 13.03
N ASN A 117 -2.89 -2.70 14.13
CA ASN A 117 -2.49 -1.29 14.14
C ASN A 117 -0.98 -1.15 14.37
N ASP A 118 -0.49 0.06 14.17
CA ASP A 118 0.93 0.38 14.25
C ASP A 118 1.56 0.02 15.60
N LYS A 119 0.85 0.35 16.70
CA LYS A 119 1.28 0.02 18.06
C LYS A 119 1.39 -1.49 18.26
N GLN A 120 0.38 -2.26 17.84
CA GLN A 120 0.39 -3.72 17.95
C GLN A 120 1.57 -4.36 17.19
N ILE A 121 1.93 -3.82 16.02
CA ILE A 121 3.09 -4.29 15.25
C ILE A 121 4.39 -3.96 16.01
N VAL A 122 4.52 -2.76 16.55
CA VAL A 122 5.70 -2.33 17.31
C VAL A 122 5.87 -3.18 18.57
N ASP A 123 4.83 -3.28 19.40
CA ASP A 123 4.84 -4.05 20.65
C ASP A 123 5.22 -5.52 20.39
N MET A 124 4.68 -6.10 19.31
CA MET A 124 5.01 -7.46 18.89
C MET A 124 6.47 -7.58 18.45
N CYS A 125 6.98 -6.67 17.61
CA CYS A 125 8.37 -6.67 17.17
C CYS A 125 9.34 -6.52 18.36
N GLU A 126 9.00 -5.71 19.37
CA GLU A 126 9.79 -5.54 20.59
C GLU A 126 9.79 -6.83 21.42
N SER A 127 8.63 -7.45 21.63
CA SER A 127 8.52 -8.71 22.35
C SER A 127 9.32 -9.86 21.70
N LEU A 128 9.41 -9.85 20.36
CA LEU A 128 10.15 -10.83 19.57
C LEU A 128 11.60 -10.40 19.29
N ARG A 129 12.05 -9.26 19.82
CA ARG A 129 13.41 -8.71 19.70
C ARG A 129 13.89 -8.54 18.25
N PHE A 130 13.03 -8.00 17.39
CA PHE A 130 13.37 -7.72 15.99
C PHE A 130 14.47 -6.66 15.87
N HIS A 131 15.34 -6.83 14.88
CA HIS A 131 16.25 -5.79 14.43
C HIS A 131 15.47 -4.55 13.97
N ALA A 132 16.04 -3.37 14.23
CA ALA A 132 15.40 -2.09 13.93
C ALA A 132 14.98 -1.97 12.46
N GLU A 133 15.85 -2.40 11.54
CA GLU A 133 15.61 -2.40 10.09
C GLU A 133 14.43 -3.29 9.69
N ASN A 134 14.32 -4.46 10.29
CA ASN A 134 13.27 -5.43 9.98
C ASN A 134 11.92 -4.98 10.55
N ARG A 135 11.94 -4.47 11.79
CA ARG A 135 10.78 -3.81 12.42
C ARG A 135 10.29 -2.65 11.56
N ARG A 136 11.19 -1.80 11.05
CA ARG A 136 10.86 -0.67 10.17
C ARG A 136 10.14 -1.13 8.91
N ARG A 137 10.70 -2.11 8.21
CA ARG A 137 10.13 -2.63 6.96
C ARG A 137 8.77 -3.30 7.18
N LEU A 138 8.62 -4.10 8.24
CA LEU A 138 7.34 -4.73 8.58
C LEU A 138 6.28 -3.71 8.95
N ARG A 139 6.62 -2.73 9.79
CA ARG A 139 5.72 -1.64 10.20
C ARG A 139 5.25 -0.86 8.98
N LYS A 140 6.18 -0.42 8.14
CA LYS A 140 5.87 0.39 6.96
C LYS A 140 5.06 -0.40 5.92
N SER A 141 5.43 -1.64 5.61
CA SER A 141 4.70 -2.45 4.63
C SER A 141 3.27 -2.74 5.09
N SER A 142 3.08 -3.06 6.38
CA SER A 142 1.75 -3.30 6.97
C SER A 142 0.91 -2.02 7.01
N TYR A 143 1.51 -0.89 7.38
CA TYR A 143 0.84 0.41 7.35
C TYR A 143 0.39 0.80 5.94
N SER A 144 1.28 0.69 4.95
CA SER A 144 0.97 0.98 3.54
C SER A 144 -0.16 0.09 3.03
N LEU A 145 -0.13 -1.22 3.34
CA LEU A 145 -1.15 -2.17 2.94
C LEU A 145 -2.52 -1.80 3.55
N LYS A 146 -2.57 -1.61 4.87
CA LYS A 146 -3.80 -1.24 5.58
C LYS A 146 -4.36 0.08 5.07
N ARG A 147 -3.51 1.10 4.91
CA ARG A 147 -3.93 2.43 4.45
C ARG A 147 -4.49 2.39 3.03
N TYR A 148 -3.86 1.64 2.12
CA TYR A 148 -4.34 1.51 0.74
C TYR A 148 -5.69 0.78 0.68
N ILE A 149 -5.84 -0.33 1.42
CA ILE A 149 -7.11 -1.07 1.52
C ILE A 149 -8.22 -0.18 2.05
N LEU A 150 -8.00 0.50 3.19
CA LEU A 150 -9.01 1.34 3.82
C LEU A 150 -9.40 2.52 2.92
N LYS A 151 -8.43 3.12 2.22
CA LYS A 151 -8.71 4.21 1.28
C LYS A 151 -9.55 3.72 0.09
N TRP A 152 -9.22 2.56 -0.47
CA TRP A 152 -10.02 1.95 -1.53
C TRP A 152 -11.45 1.66 -1.05
N GLN A 153 -11.61 1.03 0.12
CA GLN A 153 -12.92 0.73 0.68
C GLN A 153 -13.76 1.99 0.95
N SER A 154 -13.12 3.07 1.40
CA SER A 154 -13.79 4.35 1.65
C SER A 154 -14.23 5.05 0.38
N ASP A 155 -13.41 5.04 -0.67
CA ASP A 155 -13.69 5.77 -1.92
C ASP A 155 -14.53 4.95 -2.91
N GLY A 156 -14.61 3.63 -2.71
CA GLY A 156 -15.24 2.69 -3.66
C GLY A 156 -14.43 2.47 -4.95
N ILE A 157 -13.30 3.16 -5.12
CA ILE A 157 -12.43 3.11 -6.30
C ILE A 157 -10.97 2.93 -5.88
N GLU A 158 -10.18 2.38 -6.78
CA GLU A 158 -8.76 2.16 -6.50
C GLU A 158 -7.99 3.49 -6.38
N PRO A 159 -7.22 3.71 -5.30
CA PRO A 159 -6.59 5.00 -5.03
C PRO A 159 -5.26 5.20 -5.79
N LEU A 160 -5.25 4.93 -7.10
CA LEU A 160 -4.05 5.02 -7.97
C LEU A 160 -3.39 6.40 -7.98
N ARG A 161 -4.19 7.47 -7.91
CA ARG A 161 -3.71 8.86 -7.96
C ARG A 161 -3.36 9.44 -6.58
N VAL A 162 -3.71 8.73 -5.51
CA VAL A 162 -3.55 9.21 -4.13
C VAL A 162 -2.20 8.79 -3.55
N PHE A 163 -1.68 7.64 -3.99
CA PHE A 163 -0.43 7.09 -3.48
C PHE A 163 0.60 6.92 -4.58
N SER A 164 1.71 7.65 -4.46
CA SER A 164 2.90 7.41 -5.27
C SER A 164 3.60 6.12 -4.83
N ASP A 165 4.51 5.61 -5.66
CA ASP A 165 5.33 4.45 -5.29
C ASP A 165 6.12 4.70 -4.00
N LYS A 166 6.62 5.93 -3.81
CA LYS A 166 7.35 6.33 -2.60
C LYS A 166 6.47 6.29 -1.35
N ASP A 167 5.17 6.59 -1.46
CA ASP A 167 4.25 6.53 -0.32
C ASP A 167 4.01 5.10 0.14
N LEU A 168 4.03 4.13 -0.79
CA LEU A 168 3.71 2.73 -0.53
C LEU A 168 4.93 1.89 -0.17
N ALA A 169 6.06 2.12 -0.84
CA ALA A 169 7.29 1.38 -0.63
C ALA A 169 7.76 1.43 0.83
N TRP A 170 8.40 0.35 1.28
CA TRP A 170 8.99 0.29 2.63
C TRP A 170 10.50 0.53 2.64
N LEU A 171 11.13 0.54 1.47
CA LEU A 171 12.48 1.05 1.26
C LEU A 171 12.55 2.58 1.40
N SER A 172 11.49 3.31 1.03
CA SER A 172 11.46 4.78 1.08
C SER A 172 11.34 5.37 2.49
N PHE A 173 11.19 4.51 3.50
CA PHE A 173 11.02 4.91 4.88
C PHE A 173 12.38 5.03 5.55
N ASP A 174 13.03 6.18 5.39
CA ASP A 174 14.27 6.51 6.08
C ASP A 174 14.02 6.91 7.54
N TYR A 175 15.02 6.65 8.40
CA TYR A 175 15.06 6.86 9.85
C TYR A 175 14.82 8.31 10.33
N SER A 176 14.52 9.26 9.44
CA SER A 176 14.74 10.69 9.65
C SER A 176 13.47 11.57 9.75
N THR A 177 12.29 11.01 10.00
CA THR A 177 11.13 11.84 10.41
C THR A 177 10.32 11.22 11.55
N PRO A 178 10.69 11.46 12.82
CA PRO A 178 9.65 11.61 13.83
C PRO A 178 8.94 12.94 13.54
N SER A 179 7.62 12.92 13.44
CA SER A 179 6.76 14.08 13.19
C SER A 179 6.68 14.58 11.75
N ARG A 180 5.61 14.17 11.07
CA ARG A 180 4.72 15.19 10.52
C ARG A 180 3.31 14.79 10.91
N GLU A 181 2.93 15.31 12.05
CA GLU A 181 1.55 15.33 12.51
C GLU A 181 0.62 15.85 11.41
N ARG A 182 -0.60 15.33 11.48
CA ARG A 182 -1.78 15.89 10.83
C ARG A 182 -1.84 17.40 11.08
N SER A 183 -1.92 18.18 10.02
CA SER A 183 -2.59 19.47 10.09
C SER A 183 -3.41 19.63 8.81
N ASN A 184 -4.72 19.66 9.02
CA ASN A 184 -5.77 19.83 8.04
C ASN A 184 -5.68 21.21 7.36
N ILE A 185 -6.05 21.24 6.07
CA ILE A 185 -7.03 22.13 5.41
C ILE A 185 -7.16 23.59 5.92
N SER A 186 -6.83 24.49 4.98
CA SER A 186 -7.45 25.77 4.56
C SER A 186 -7.38 27.07 5.37
N GLU A 187 -6.77 28.04 4.67
CA GLU A 187 -7.26 29.37 4.25
C GLU A 187 -7.30 30.60 5.17
N SER A 188 -6.86 31.69 4.52
CA SER A 188 -7.11 33.12 4.78
C SER A 188 -6.25 33.72 5.90
N GLY A 189 -5.42 34.74 5.70
CA GLY A 189 -5.54 35.90 4.83
C GLY A 189 -5.32 37.15 5.70
N THR A 190 -4.66 38.17 5.13
CA THR A 190 -4.45 39.55 5.62
C THR A 190 -3.33 39.85 6.63
N ASP A 191 -2.29 40.48 6.10
CA ASP A 191 -1.39 41.47 6.71
C ASP A 191 -2.14 42.52 7.52
N ILE A 192 -1.64 42.91 8.71
CA ILE A 192 -1.66 44.30 9.21
C ILE A 192 -0.42 44.55 10.09
N THR A 193 0.34 45.57 9.69
CA THR A 193 1.47 46.23 10.35
C THR A 193 0.98 47.31 11.34
N GLU A 194 1.87 47.78 12.23
CA GLU A 194 1.73 48.90 13.19
C GLU A 194 1.17 48.45 14.55
N GLN A 195 1.79 48.78 15.70
CA GLN A 195 2.01 50.15 16.15
C GLN A 195 3.10 50.24 17.23
N GLN A 196 3.88 51.32 17.15
CA GLN A 196 4.81 51.81 18.17
C GLN A 196 4.06 52.13 19.48
N ASP A 197 4.72 51.95 20.62
CA ASP A 197 4.64 52.90 21.74
C ASP A 197 5.95 52.89 22.53
N SER A 198 6.60 54.06 22.55
CA SER A 198 7.70 54.41 23.45
C SER A 198 7.14 55.28 24.56
N CYS A 199 7.40 54.94 25.82
CA CYS A 199 7.33 55.90 26.94
C CYS A 199 8.41 55.54 27.97
N ALA A 200 9.37 56.45 28.12
CA ALA A 200 10.37 56.48 29.18
C ALA A 200 9.75 56.89 30.51
N SER A 201 10.33 56.44 31.64
CA SER A 201 10.59 57.32 32.79
C SER A 201 11.57 56.66 33.76
N ASP A 202 12.58 57.46 34.08
CA ASP A 202 13.69 57.25 35.00
C ASP A 202 13.26 57.65 36.42
N SER A 203 13.73 56.92 37.45
CA SER A 203 13.80 57.38 38.85
C SER A 203 14.63 56.41 39.70
N GLY A 204 15.92 56.72 39.85
CA GLY A 204 16.58 56.90 41.14
C GLY A 204 16.92 55.68 42.01
N SER A 205 18.22 55.37 42.08
CA SER A 205 19.03 55.29 43.31
C SER A 205 20.51 55.32 42.95
#